data_AF-A0A0F7CTH5-F1
#
_entry.id   AF-A0A0F7CTH5-F1
#
_cell.length_a   1.000
_cell.length_b   1.000
_cell.length_c   1.000
_cell.angle_alpha   90.00
_cell.angle_beta   90.00
_cell.angle_gamma   90.00
#
_symmetry.space_group_name_H-M   'P 1'
#
loop_
_entity.id
_entity.type
_entity.pdbx_description
1 polymer ?
#
loop_
_entity_poly.entity_id
_entity_poly.type
_entity_poly.pdbx_seq_one_letter_code
_entity_poly.pdbx_strand_id
1 'polypeptide(L)'
;MSVTLTRQDAMNWLVKYGVIPYWDSIDNKPLFRKADVHKGSLPFISRESEEQVWPGIIKLLEIRTEADCATVRKNVEHLLREQRKLI
;
A
#
# COMPACT_ATOMS: atom_id res chain seq x y z
N MET A 1 19.78 0.83 16.56
CA MET A 1 18.46 1.20 17.13
C MET A 1 17.42 0.35 16.42
N SER A 2 16.72 -0.54 17.14
CA SER A 2 15.63 -1.35 16.58
C SER A 2 14.43 -0.43 16.37
N VAL A 3 14.25 0.08 15.15
CA VAL A 3 13.04 0.83 14.80
C VAL A 3 11.92 -0.19 14.67
N THR A 4 11.06 -0.27 15.67
CA THR A 4 9.85 -1.09 15.60
C THR A 4 8.91 -0.46 14.58
N LEU A 5 8.84 -1.03 13.39
CA LEU A 5 7.91 -0.60 12.36
C LEU A 5 6.46 -0.79 12.83
N THR A 6 5.64 0.23 12.67
CA THR A 6 4.24 0.23 13.11
C THR A 6 3.27 0.06 11.93
N ARG A 7 2.00 -0.21 12.26
CA ARG A 7 0.89 -0.20 11.28
C ARG A 7 0.81 1.12 10.51
N GLN A 8 1.05 2.24 11.20
CA GLN A 8 1.02 3.56 10.59
C GLN A 8 2.17 3.75 9.58
N ASP A 9 3.36 3.20 9.86
CA ASP A 9 4.49 3.28 8.94
C ASP A 9 4.22 2.52 7.64
N ALA A 10 3.58 1.34 7.73
CA ALA A 10 3.16 0.59 6.56
C ALA A 10 2.14 1.37 5.71
N MET A 11 1.16 2.02 6.34
CA MET A 11 0.21 2.88 5.64
C MET A 11 0.88 4.09 5.00
N ASN A 12 1.77 4.77 5.72
CA ASN A 12 2.52 5.92 5.21
C ASN A 12 3.39 5.52 4.02
N TRP A 13 3.98 4.32 4.04
CA TRP A 13 4.75 3.78 2.91
C TRP A 13 3.87 3.58 1.67
N LEU A 14 2.69 2.96 1.84
CA LEU A 14 1.73 2.76 0.75
C LEU A 14 1.32 4.09 0.10
N VAL A 15 1.00 5.10 0.91
CA VAL A 15 0.62 6.43 0.42
C VAL A 15 1.82 7.17 -0.20
N LYS A 16 3.02 7.04 0.38
CA LYS A 16 4.23 7.69 -0.11
C LYS A 16 4.60 7.23 -1.53
N TYR A 17 4.42 5.94 -1.83
CA TYR A 17 4.72 5.39 -3.15
C TYR A 17 3.49 5.13 -4.01
N GLY A 18 2.30 5.47 -3.51
CA GLY A 18 1.04 5.29 -4.24
C GLY A 18 0.76 3.83 -4.56
N VAL A 19 1.10 2.94 -3.64
CA VAL A 19 0.87 1.50 -3.77
C VAL A 19 -0.43 1.17 -3.05
N ILE A 20 -1.33 0.46 -3.73
CA ILE A 20 -2.63 0.05 -3.22
C ILE A 20 -2.75 -1.48 -3.24
N PRO A 21 -3.26 -2.10 -2.17
CA PRO A 21 -3.46 -3.54 -2.14
C PRO A 21 -4.79 -3.93 -2.83
N TYR A 22 -4.81 -5.11 -3.42
CA TYR A 22 -5.96 -5.76 -4.02
C TYR A 22 -5.99 -7.22 -3.61
N TRP A 23 -7.17 -7.78 -3.38
CA TRP A 23 -7.30 -9.19 -3.07
C TRP A 23 -7.36 -9.98 -4.37
N ASP A 24 -6.48 -10.97 -4.51
CA ASP A 24 -6.60 -11.97 -5.56
C ASP A 24 -7.48 -13.11 -5.05
N SER A 25 -8.68 -13.22 -5.60
CA SER A 25 -9.64 -14.25 -5.23
C SER A 25 -9.27 -15.63 -5.76
N ILE A 26 -8.36 -15.73 -6.74
CA ILE A 26 -7.89 -17.01 -7.30
C ILE A 26 -6.86 -17.62 -6.36
N ASP A 27 -5.83 -16.84 -6.01
CA ASP A 27 -4.72 -17.29 -5.17
C ASP A 27 -4.95 -17.04 -3.67
N ASN A 28 -6.10 -16.45 -3.31
CA ASN A 28 -6.50 -16.08 -1.95
C ASN A 28 -5.42 -15.29 -1.18
N LYS A 29 -4.83 -14.29 -1.85
CA LYS A 29 -3.70 -13.51 -1.33
C LYS A 29 -3.81 -12.03 -1.68
N PRO A 30 -3.26 -11.13 -0.86
CA PRO A 30 -3.13 -9.73 -1.22
C PRO A 30 -2.02 -9.54 -2.28
N LEU A 31 -2.36 -8.81 -3.34
CA LEU A 31 -1.46 -8.28 -4.36
C LEU A 31 -1.36 -6.77 -4.22
N PHE A 32 -0.30 -6.18 -4.77
CA PHE A 32 -0.08 -4.74 -4.72
C PHE A 32 0.07 -4.18 -6.13
N ARG A 33 -0.50 -2.99 -6.36
CA ARG A 33 -0.42 -2.26 -7.63
C ARG A 33 -0.22 -0.78 -7.37
N LYS A 34 0.28 -0.04 -8.37
CA LYS A 34 0.33 1.42 -8.31
C LYS A 34 -1.05 2.00 -8.55
N ALA A 35 -1.42 2.98 -7.73
CA ALA A 35 -2.61 3.79 -7.91
C ALA A 35 -2.41 4.77 -9.07
N ASP A 36 -3.49 5.13 -9.73
CA ASP A 36 -3.48 6.18 -10.74
C ASP A 36 -3.31 7.54 -10.07
N VAL A 37 -2.09 8.08 -10.18
CA VAL A 37 -1.70 9.35 -9.58
C VAL A 37 -1.13 10.32 -10.59
N HIS A 38 -1.20 11.62 -10.30
CA HIS A 38 -0.62 12.65 -11.17
C HIS A 38 0.87 12.40 -11.38
N LYS A 39 1.32 12.52 -12.64
CA LYS A 39 2.72 12.31 -13.01
C LYS A 39 3.64 13.24 -12.21
N GLY A 40 4.61 12.66 -11.50
CA GLY A 40 5.57 13.40 -10.67
C GLY A 40 5.11 13.72 -9.24
N SER A 41 3.91 13.31 -8.84
CA SER A 41 3.39 13.53 -7.48
C SER A 41 4.00 12.61 -6.41
N LEU A 42 4.66 11.53 -6.83
CA LEU A 42 5.23 10.52 -5.96
C LEU A 42 6.71 10.25 -6.30
N PRO A 43 7.55 9.94 -5.30
CA PRO A 43 8.90 9.46 -5.50
C PRO A 43 8.92 8.14 -6.28
N PHE A 44 9.97 7.95 -7.07
CA PHE A 44 10.24 6.68 -7.73
C PHE A 44 10.69 5.62 -6.72
N ILE A 45 10.24 4.40 -6.94
CA ILE A 45 10.73 3.19 -6.28
C ILE A 45 10.75 2.05 -7.30
N SER A 46 11.79 1.21 -7.24
CA SER A 46 11.92 0.05 -8.11
C SER A 46 10.95 -1.06 -7.68
N ARG A 47 10.54 -1.88 -8.64
CA ARG A 47 9.65 -3.02 -8.38
C ARG A 47 10.25 -4.03 -7.40
N GLU A 48 11.54 -4.29 -7.51
CA GLU A 48 12.26 -5.18 -6.58
C GLU A 48 12.18 -4.67 -5.14
N SER A 49 12.39 -3.37 -4.93
CA SER A 49 12.26 -2.77 -3.58
C SER A 49 10.81 -2.75 -3.09
N GLU A 50 9.81 -2.64 -3.96
CA GLU A 50 8.41 -2.81 -3.57
C GLU A 50 8.14 -4.24 -3.08
N GLU A 51 8.51 -5.23 -3.88
CA GLU A 51 8.27 -6.66 -3.63
C GLU A 51 8.92 -7.14 -2.32
N GLN A 52 10.09 -6.62 -1.96
CA GLN A 52 10.76 -6.92 -0.70
C GLN A 52 9.97 -6.44 0.54
N VAL A 53 9.17 -5.38 0.40
CA VAL A 53 8.47 -4.74 1.52
C VAL A 53 7.04 -5.29 1.68
N TRP A 54 6.44 -5.85 0.63
CA TRP A 54 5.06 -6.36 0.65
C TRP A 54 4.77 -7.34 1.81
N PRO A 55 5.60 -8.36 2.12
CA PRO A 55 5.33 -9.27 3.23
C PRO A 55 5.26 -8.55 4.58
N GLY A 56 6.11 -7.53 4.77
CA GLY A 56 6.11 -6.68 5.96
C GLY A 56 4.83 -5.86 6.07
N ILE A 57 4.37 -5.27 4.96
CA ILE A 57 3.12 -4.50 4.91
C ILE A 57 1.92 -5.39 5.21
N ILE A 58 1.83 -6.57 4.60
CA ILE A 58 0.74 -7.54 4.85
C ILE A 58 0.67 -7.87 6.34
N LYS A 59 1.83 -8.14 6.96
CA LYS A 59 1.92 -8.47 8.38
C LYS A 59 1.54 -7.30 9.29
N LEU A 60 2.06 -6.10 9.02
CA LEU A 60 1.83 -4.89 9.84
C LEU A 60 0.40 -4.35 9.71
N LEU A 61 -0.22 -4.49 8.54
CA LEU A 61 -1.60 -4.07 8.28
C LEU A 61 -2.62 -5.17 8.56
N GLU A 62 -2.15 -6.37 8.92
CA GLU A 62 -2.96 -7.54 9.23
C GLU A 62 -3.95 -7.90 8.11
N ILE A 63 -3.51 -7.83 6.84
CA ILE A 63 -4.36 -8.13 5.68
C ILE A 63 -4.54 -9.64 5.59
N ARG A 64 -5.66 -10.15 6.12
CA ARG A 64 -5.98 -11.59 6.14
C ARG A 64 -7.16 -11.94 5.25
N THR A 65 -8.00 -10.97 4.94
CA THR A 65 -9.22 -11.15 4.15
C THR A 65 -9.35 -10.11 3.05
N GLU A 66 -10.24 -10.39 2.10
CA GLU A 66 -10.66 -9.43 1.09
C GLU A 66 -11.20 -8.13 1.72
N ALA A 67 -11.94 -8.23 2.82
CA ALA A 67 -12.47 -7.07 3.53
C ALA A 67 -11.37 -6.20 4.16
N ASP A 68 -10.34 -6.81 4.74
CA ASP A 68 -9.17 -6.08 5.27
C ASP A 68 -8.45 -5.37 4.12
N CYS A 69 -8.24 -6.07 3.02
CA CYS A 69 -7.60 -5.53 1.83
C CYS A 69 -8.37 -4.34 1.26
N ALA A 70 -9.70 -4.47 1.13
CA ALA A 70 -10.56 -3.39 0.65
C ALA A 70 -10.56 -2.18 1.60
N THR A 71 -10.47 -2.41 2.91
CA THR A 71 -10.39 -1.35 3.92
C THR A 71 -9.07 -0.58 3.80
N VAL A 72 -7.94 -1.29 3.73
CA VAL A 72 -6.63 -0.66 3.52
C VAL A 72 -6.60 0.10 2.20
N ARG A 73 -7.10 -0.49 1.11
CA ARG A 73 -7.19 0.16 -0.19
C ARG A 73 -7.94 1.48 -0.13
N LYS A 74 -9.16 1.49 0.43
CA LYS A 74 -9.97 2.71 0.58
C LYS A 74 -9.25 3.77 1.40
N ASN A 75 -8.55 3.39 2.47
CA ASN A 75 -7.79 4.33 3.29
C ASN A 75 -6.61 4.95 2.51
N VAL A 76 -5.86 4.14 1.75
CA VAL A 76 -4.77 4.65 0.90
C VAL A 76 -5.31 5.60 -0.17
N GLU A 77 -6.37 5.19 -0.89
CA GLU A 77 -7.01 6.01 -1.93
C GLU A 77 -7.53 7.34 -1.35
N HIS A 78 -8.16 7.30 -0.17
CA HIS A 78 -8.63 8.49 0.53
C HIS A 78 -7.48 9.45 0.87
N LEU A 79 -6.40 8.95 1.46
CA LEU A 79 -5.23 9.76 1.80
C LEU A 79 -4.52 10.34 0.57
N LEU A 80 -4.42 9.58 -0.53
CA LEU A 80 -3.90 10.07 -1.80
C LEU A 80 -4.77 11.19 -2.38
N ARG A 81 -6.09 11.10 -2.22
CA ARG A 81 -7.05 12.11 -2.66
C ARG A 81 -6.96 13.38 -1.82
N GLU A 82 -6.84 13.26 -0.49
CA GLU A 82 -6.62 14.41 0.40
C GLU A 82 -5.32 15.16 0.06
N GLN A 83 -4.29 14.42 -0.34
CA GLN A 83 -3.02 14.99 -0.79
C GLN A 83 -3.05 15.54 -2.23
N ARG A 84 -4.21 15.49 -2.92
CA ARG A 84 -4.38 15.87 -4.33
C ARG A 84 -3.41 15.16 -5.28
N LYS A 85 -3.09 13.91 -4.96
CA LYS A 85 -2.17 13.07 -5.76
C LYS A 85 -2.92 12.09 -6.65
N LEU A 86 -4.08 11.63 -6.20
CA LEU A 86 -4.98 10.75 -6.97
C LEU A 86 -5.61 11.52 -8.15
N ILE A 87 -5.72 10.86 -9.30
CA ILE A 87 -6.40 11.38 -10.50
C ILE A 87 -7.92 11.18 -10.38
#